data_AF-A0A067BLG0-F1
#
_entry.id   AF-A0A067BLG0-F1
#
_cell.length_a   1.000
_cell.length_b   1.000
_cell.length_c   1.000
_cell.angle_alpha   90.00
_cell.angle_beta   90.00
_cell.angle_gamma   90.00
#
_symmetry.space_group_name_H-M   'P 1'
#
loop_
_entity.id
_entity.type
_entity.pdbx_description
1 polymer ?
#
loop_
_entity_poly.entity_id
_entity_poly.type
_entity_poly.pdbx_seq_one_letter_code
_entity_poly.pdbx_strand_id
1 'polypeptide(L)'
;MILVTFSMGNLVASGAFATGKCQLGKNVQWVSIAGPMQGSRASNLLEEKCGGSGWGAPLKGVLNLVGHCPPTPAYLNLKTQQSVDRSLRDQFAAAQDVRRRGVTKVMCGTKSSGLVSTDGAGLAIVGSMAFGDDGTLHDGVVAMGSCSVGVDNFSTDAEAGANYKASINHLDASFRHGDGWWGVDRKPVKWFECAL
;
A
#
# COMPACT_ATOMS: atom_id res chain seq x y z
N MET A 1 -6.21 -6.42 21.74
CA MET A 1 -4.95 -6.29 20.98
C MET A 1 -5.29 -5.69 19.63
N ILE A 2 -4.48 -4.75 19.13
CA ILE A 2 -4.65 -4.18 17.79
C ILE A 2 -3.46 -4.62 16.95
N LEU A 3 -3.72 -5.23 15.81
CA LEU A 3 -2.73 -5.52 14.77
C LEU A 3 -2.81 -4.41 13.72
N VAL A 4 -1.74 -3.63 13.59
CA VAL A 4 -1.64 -2.62 12.53
C VAL A 4 -0.62 -3.09 11.52
N THR A 5 -1.02 -3.19 10.25
CA THR A 5 -0.14 -3.59 9.16
C THR A 5 -0.05 -2.50 8.12
N PHE A 6 1.16 -2.14 7.74
CA PHE A 6 1.42 -1.12 6.73
C PHE A 6 2.16 -1.73 5.53
N SER A 7 1.77 -1.34 4.31
CA SER A 7 2.45 -1.74 3.08
C SER A 7 2.62 -3.27 2.99
N MET A 8 3.82 -3.77 2.69
CA MET A 8 4.18 -5.19 2.68
C MET A 8 3.79 -5.95 3.96
N GLY A 9 3.72 -5.28 5.11
CA GLY A 9 3.30 -5.90 6.37
C GLY A 9 1.91 -6.55 6.30
N ASN A 10 1.02 -6.06 5.42
CA ASN A 10 -0.29 -6.66 5.19
C ASN A 10 -0.15 -8.07 4.61
N LEU A 11 0.72 -8.26 3.62
CA LEU A 11 0.98 -9.57 3.02
C LEU A 11 1.74 -10.49 3.96
N VAL A 12 2.68 -9.96 4.75
CA VAL A 12 3.41 -10.75 5.76
C VAL A 12 2.44 -11.33 6.79
N ALA A 13 1.57 -10.51 7.39
CA ALA A 13 0.58 -10.97 8.35
C ALA A 13 -0.42 -11.93 7.70
N SER A 14 -0.97 -11.55 6.54
CA SER A 14 -1.94 -12.38 5.82
C SER A 14 -1.36 -13.74 5.43
N GLY A 15 -0.12 -13.78 4.95
CA GLY A 15 0.57 -15.02 4.59
C GLY A 15 0.86 -15.90 5.81
N ALA A 16 1.24 -15.31 6.95
CA ALA A 16 1.44 -16.05 8.20
C ALA A 16 0.15 -16.74 8.67
N PHE A 17 -0.99 -16.07 8.56
CA PHE A 17 -2.30 -16.65 8.86
C PHE A 17 -2.75 -17.66 7.81
N ALA A 18 -2.56 -17.37 6.51
CA ALA A 18 -2.97 -18.25 5.41
C ALA A 18 -2.24 -19.60 5.43
N THR A 19 -0.99 -19.60 5.89
CA THR A 19 -0.15 -20.80 6.01
C THR A 19 -0.27 -21.50 7.36
N GLY A 20 -1.09 -20.98 8.28
CA GLY A 20 -1.23 -21.54 9.63
C GLY A 20 -0.01 -21.35 10.54
N LYS A 21 1.01 -20.59 10.11
CA LYS A 21 2.16 -20.23 10.97
C LYS A 21 1.75 -19.37 12.16
N CYS A 22 0.72 -18.56 11.97
CA CYS A 22 0.07 -17.80 13.04
C CYS A 22 -1.44 -17.99 12.98
N GLN A 23 -2.13 -17.70 14.09
CA GLN A 23 -3.59 -17.66 14.15
C GLN A 23 -4.04 -16.28 14.62
N LEU A 24 -5.04 -15.71 13.96
CA LEU A 24 -5.64 -14.45 14.39
C LEU A 24 -6.53 -14.73 15.62
N GLY A 25 -6.22 -14.08 16.74
CA GLY A 25 -7.01 -14.21 17.97
C GLY A 25 -8.43 -13.65 17.82
N LYS A 26 -9.38 -14.19 18.58
CA LYS A 26 -10.82 -13.85 18.47
C LYS A 26 -11.15 -12.37 18.74
N ASN A 27 -10.32 -11.67 19.52
CA ASN A 27 -10.54 -10.28 19.94
C ASN A 27 -9.43 -9.33 19.42
N VAL A 28 -8.90 -9.62 18.23
CA VAL A 28 -7.91 -8.76 17.56
C VAL A 28 -8.64 -7.83 16.61
N GLN A 29 -8.47 -6.52 16.79
CA GLN A 29 -8.78 -5.56 15.73
C GLN A 29 -7.59 -5.53 14.77
N TRP A 30 -7.83 -5.72 13.47
CA TRP A 30 -6.78 -5.66 12.47
C TRP A 30 -7.01 -4.48 11.53
N VAL A 31 -6.14 -3.48 11.63
CA VAL A 31 -6.10 -2.30 10.76
C VAL A 31 -5.07 -2.50 9.64
N SER A 32 -5.54 -2.56 8.41
CA SER A 32 -4.75 -2.75 7.19
C SER A 32 -4.55 -1.42 6.46
N ILE A 33 -3.31 -0.95 6.37
CA ILE A 33 -2.97 0.36 5.80
C ILE A 33 -2.11 0.17 4.55
N ALA A 34 -2.55 0.74 3.43
CA ALA A 34 -1.81 0.81 2.16
C ALA A 34 -1.24 -0.54 1.68
N GLY A 35 -1.99 -1.63 1.86
CA GLY A 35 -1.51 -2.98 1.56
C GLY A 35 -1.51 -3.31 0.06
N PRO A 36 -0.40 -3.80 -0.53
CA PRO A 36 -0.36 -4.21 -1.94
C PRO A 36 -0.95 -5.61 -2.12
N MET A 37 -2.24 -5.81 -1.84
CA MET A 37 -2.83 -7.15 -1.76
C MET A 37 -2.98 -7.84 -3.12
N GLN A 38 -2.87 -7.11 -4.23
CA GLN A 38 -2.70 -7.65 -5.59
C GLN A 38 -1.33 -7.28 -6.18
N GLY A 39 -0.36 -6.94 -5.33
CA GLY A 39 0.96 -6.45 -5.70
C GLY A 39 0.98 -4.96 -6.06
N SER A 40 2.13 -4.53 -6.60
CA SER A 40 2.49 -3.15 -6.87
C SER A 40 3.18 -3.03 -8.23
N ARG A 41 2.69 -2.10 -9.07
CA ARG A 41 3.39 -1.75 -10.32
C ARG A 41 4.72 -1.05 -10.07
N ALA A 42 4.89 -0.39 -8.91
CA ALA A 42 6.18 0.19 -8.54
C ALA A 42 7.25 -0.90 -8.30
N SER A 43 6.86 -2.09 -7.81
CA SER A 43 7.77 -3.24 -7.72
C SER A 43 8.13 -3.82 -9.10
N ASN A 44 7.19 -3.85 -10.06
CA ASN A 44 7.51 -4.18 -11.45
C ASN A 44 8.49 -3.17 -12.06
N LEU A 45 8.25 -1.88 -11.84
CA LEU A 45 9.14 -0.79 -12.29
C LEU A 45 10.55 -0.94 -11.70
N LEU A 46 10.67 -1.29 -10.42
CA LEU A 46 11.97 -1.51 -9.79
C LEU A 46 12.75 -2.65 -10.45
N GLU A 47 12.10 -3.79 -10.70
CA GLU A 47 12.71 -4.92 -11.42
C GLU A 47 13.20 -4.50 -12.81
N GLU A 48 12.35 -3.81 -13.59
CA GLU A 48 12.67 -3.31 -14.93
C GLU A 48 13.89 -2.37 -14.90
N LYS A 49 13.90 -1.37 -14.00
CA LYS A 49 14.99 -0.39 -13.94
C LYS A 49 16.30 -0.96 -13.40
N CYS A 50 16.25 -1.99 -12.57
CA CYS A 50 17.47 -2.68 -12.14
C CYS A 50 18.02 -3.67 -13.17
N GLY A 51 17.18 -4.16 -14.10
CA GLY A 51 17.59 -5.02 -15.22
C GLY A 51 18.02 -4.29 -16.49
N GLY A 52 17.78 -2.97 -16.57
CA GLY A 52 18.05 -2.12 -17.73
C GLY A 52 19.15 -1.07 -17.53
N SER A 53 19.01 0.11 -18.15
CA SER A 53 19.98 1.23 -18.14
C SER A 53 20.12 1.99 -16.82
N GLY A 54 19.57 1.46 -15.72
CA GLY A 54 19.58 2.08 -14.40
C GLY A 54 18.61 3.26 -14.26
N TRP A 55 18.55 3.81 -13.04
CA TRP A 55 17.79 5.03 -12.76
C TRP A 55 18.64 6.25 -13.14
N GLY A 56 18.09 7.18 -13.94
CA GLY A 56 18.78 8.46 -14.23
C GLY A 56 19.09 9.25 -12.95
N ALA A 57 20.06 10.17 -13.01
CA ALA A 57 20.51 10.99 -11.88
C ALA A 57 19.37 11.67 -11.05
N PRO A 58 18.22 12.10 -11.62
CA PRO A 58 17.12 12.68 -10.86
C PRO A 58 16.40 11.70 -9.92
N LEU A 59 16.61 10.39 -10.08
CA LEU A 59 15.86 9.34 -9.38
C LEU A 59 16.63 8.72 -8.21
N LYS A 60 17.83 9.21 -7.88
CA LYS A 60 18.60 8.73 -6.72
C LYS A 60 17.92 8.99 -5.38
N GLY A 61 17.18 10.09 -5.23
CA GLY A 61 16.36 10.35 -4.03
C GLY A 61 15.12 9.44 -3.96
N VAL A 62 14.58 9.07 -5.12
CA VAL A 62 13.46 8.14 -5.27
C VAL A 62 13.86 6.70 -4.90
N LEU A 63 15.11 6.30 -5.16
CA LEU A 63 15.64 4.97 -4.79
C LEU A 63 15.51 4.64 -3.30
N ASN A 64 15.72 5.61 -2.41
CA ASN A 64 15.54 5.38 -0.96
C ASN A 64 14.08 5.04 -0.60
N LEU A 65 13.15 5.38 -1.49
CA LEU A 65 11.72 5.34 -1.24
C LEU A 65 11.06 4.08 -1.81
N VAL A 66 11.56 3.56 -2.94
CA VAL A 66 11.02 2.36 -3.61
C VAL A 66 11.89 1.11 -3.48
N GLY A 67 13.18 1.26 -3.16
CA GLY A 67 14.11 0.15 -3.01
C GLY A 67 15.42 0.34 -3.78
N HIS A 68 16.41 -0.48 -3.44
CA HIS A 68 17.74 -0.45 -4.05
C HIS A 68 17.90 -1.53 -5.13
N CYS A 69 18.80 -1.29 -6.07
CA CYS A 69 19.26 -2.33 -7.01
C CYS A 69 20.47 -3.10 -6.42
N PRO A 70 20.54 -4.44 -6.62
CA PRO A 70 19.51 -5.28 -7.24
C PRO A 70 18.26 -5.39 -6.33
N PRO A 71 17.05 -5.58 -6.90
CA PRO A 71 15.85 -5.71 -6.12
C PRO A 71 15.96 -6.93 -5.20
N THR A 72 15.65 -6.75 -3.92
CA THR A 72 15.63 -7.87 -2.98
C THR A 72 14.46 -8.80 -3.30
N PRO A 73 14.51 -10.07 -2.87
CA PRO A 73 13.38 -10.98 -3.00
C PRO A 73 12.07 -10.42 -2.42
N ALA A 74 12.14 -9.56 -1.40
CA ALA A 74 10.96 -8.91 -0.85
C ALA A 74 10.22 -8.08 -1.91
N TYR A 75 10.92 -7.22 -2.64
CA TYR A 75 10.30 -6.41 -3.70
C TYR A 75 9.85 -7.25 -4.90
N LEU A 76 10.61 -8.29 -5.27
CA LEU A 76 10.20 -9.19 -6.35
C LEU A 76 8.90 -9.95 -6.04
N ASN A 77 8.67 -10.26 -4.76
CA ASN A 77 7.42 -10.87 -4.30
C ASN A 77 6.26 -9.87 -4.15
N LEU A 78 6.50 -8.57 -4.39
CA LEU A 78 5.48 -7.53 -4.39
C LEU A 78 5.01 -7.12 -5.79
N LYS A 79 5.57 -7.72 -6.85
CA LYS A 79 5.10 -7.47 -8.23
C LYS A 79 3.61 -7.74 -8.37
N THR A 80 2.97 -7.08 -9.33
CA THR A 80 1.54 -7.25 -9.60
C THR A 80 1.18 -8.71 -9.78
N GLN A 81 0.05 -9.12 -9.21
CA GLN A 81 -0.42 -10.51 -9.22
C GLN A 81 -0.52 -11.06 -10.66
N GLN A 82 -0.80 -10.23 -11.66
CA GLN A 82 -0.86 -10.67 -13.06
C GLN A 82 0.52 -10.97 -13.66
N SER A 83 1.60 -10.45 -13.09
CA SER A 83 2.97 -10.53 -13.62
C SER A 83 3.84 -11.62 -12.96
N VAL A 84 3.28 -12.39 -12.02
CA VAL A 84 4.01 -13.41 -11.25
C VAL A 84 3.51 -14.82 -11.59
N ASP A 85 4.30 -15.83 -11.21
CA ASP A 85 3.96 -17.23 -11.46
C ASP A 85 2.68 -17.67 -10.73
N ARG A 86 2.20 -18.88 -11.04
CA ARG A 86 0.98 -19.42 -10.42
C ARG A 86 1.11 -19.56 -8.90
N SER A 87 2.28 -19.97 -8.40
CA SER A 87 2.49 -20.18 -6.96
C SER A 87 2.33 -18.88 -6.18
N LEU A 88 2.97 -17.80 -6.62
CA LEU A 88 2.85 -16.50 -5.96
C LEU A 88 1.45 -15.89 -6.14
N ARG A 89 0.80 -16.13 -7.28
CA ARG A 89 -0.61 -15.74 -7.48
C ARG A 89 -1.55 -16.39 -6.48
N ASP A 90 -1.37 -17.67 -6.21
CA ASP A 90 -2.18 -18.43 -5.25
C ASP A 90 -1.91 -17.92 -3.81
N GLN A 91 -0.68 -17.55 -3.50
CA GLN A 91 -0.33 -16.92 -2.22
C GLN A 91 -0.99 -15.55 -2.05
N PHE A 92 -1.03 -14.72 -3.10
CA PHE A 92 -1.79 -13.46 -3.08
C PHE A 92 -3.28 -13.70 -2.82
N ALA A 93 -3.89 -14.67 -3.51
CA ALA A 93 -5.31 -14.99 -3.33
C ALA A 93 -5.60 -15.47 -1.89
N ALA A 94 -4.74 -16.33 -1.33
CA ALA A 94 -4.86 -16.79 0.05
C ALA A 94 -4.71 -15.64 1.06
N ALA A 95 -3.74 -14.75 0.84
CA ALA A 95 -3.55 -13.55 1.65
C ALA A 95 -4.77 -12.61 1.59
N GLN A 96 -5.34 -12.39 0.40
CA GLN A 96 -6.55 -11.59 0.21
C GLN A 96 -7.74 -12.17 0.98
N ASP A 97 -7.96 -13.48 0.91
CA ASP A 97 -9.07 -14.13 1.61
C ASP A 97 -8.95 -13.99 3.14
N VAL A 98 -7.76 -14.25 3.68
CA VAL A 98 -7.49 -14.07 5.11
C VAL A 98 -7.73 -12.62 5.53
N ARG A 99 -7.15 -11.66 4.81
CA ARG A 99 -7.29 -10.25 5.14
C ARG A 99 -8.75 -9.85 5.11
N ARG A 100 -9.50 -10.20 4.06
CA ARG A 100 -10.93 -9.93 3.93
C ARG A 100 -11.72 -10.42 5.14
N ARG A 101 -11.41 -11.62 5.65
CA ARG A 101 -12.12 -12.21 6.79
C ARG A 101 -11.70 -11.65 8.16
N GLY A 102 -10.47 -11.15 8.27
CA GLY A 102 -9.87 -10.76 9.55
C GLY A 102 -9.75 -9.25 9.78
N VAL A 103 -9.75 -8.44 8.71
CA VAL A 103 -9.54 -7.00 8.81
C VAL A 103 -10.78 -6.30 9.35
N THR A 104 -10.58 -5.37 10.28
CA THR A 104 -11.65 -4.53 10.82
C THR A 104 -11.73 -3.19 10.11
N LYS A 105 -10.57 -2.65 9.69
CA LYS A 105 -10.45 -1.33 9.08
C LYS A 105 -9.36 -1.30 8.02
N VAL A 106 -9.63 -0.61 6.92
CA VAL A 106 -8.70 -0.43 5.80
C VAL A 106 -8.53 1.05 5.47
N MET A 107 -7.29 1.49 5.31
CA MET A 107 -6.95 2.78 4.69
C MET A 107 -6.19 2.55 3.39
N CYS A 108 -6.62 3.22 2.32
CA CYS A 108 -5.97 3.23 1.03
C CYS A 108 -5.71 4.66 0.56
N GLY A 109 -4.48 4.94 0.12
CA GLY A 109 -4.13 6.21 -0.49
C GLY A 109 -4.46 6.26 -1.99
N THR A 110 -4.81 7.43 -2.49
CA THR A 110 -5.22 7.63 -3.89
C THR A 110 -4.46 8.75 -4.61
N LYS A 111 -3.50 9.39 -3.95
CA LYS A 111 -2.79 10.53 -4.54
C LYS A 111 -1.30 10.47 -4.24
N SER A 112 -0.49 10.13 -5.24
CA SER A 112 0.97 9.98 -5.11
C SER A 112 1.70 11.23 -4.62
N SER A 113 1.23 12.44 -4.95
CA SER A 113 1.81 13.68 -4.41
C SER A 113 1.44 13.92 -2.94
N GLY A 114 0.33 13.36 -2.48
CA GLY A 114 -0.06 13.31 -1.07
C GLY A 114 -0.13 14.67 -0.36
N LEU A 115 0.31 14.68 0.90
CA LEU A 115 0.53 15.86 1.73
C LEU A 115 1.78 16.64 1.28
N VAL A 116 1.85 17.93 1.63
CA VAL A 116 2.99 18.78 1.27
C VAL A 116 4.23 18.30 2.02
N SER A 117 5.11 17.60 1.31
CA SER A 117 6.34 16.98 1.82
C SER A 117 7.35 16.81 0.68
N THR A 118 8.63 16.67 1.02
CA THR A 118 9.68 16.33 0.03
C THR A 118 9.47 14.95 -0.57
N ASP A 119 8.95 14.01 0.24
CA ASP A 119 8.64 12.65 -0.17
C ASP A 119 7.51 12.59 -1.21
N GLY A 120 6.52 13.48 -1.13
CA GLY A 120 5.43 13.58 -2.09
C GLY A 120 5.89 13.84 -3.52
N ALA A 121 6.96 14.62 -3.71
CA ALA A 121 7.54 14.86 -5.04
C ALA A 121 8.15 13.57 -5.61
N GLY A 122 8.87 12.80 -4.79
CA GLY A 122 9.45 11.53 -5.18
C GLY A 122 8.39 10.49 -5.55
N LEU A 123 7.36 10.35 -4.72
CA LEU A 123 6.25 9.41 -4.97
C LEU A 123 5.40 9.80 -6.19
N ALA A 124 5.26 11.10 -6.48
CA ALA A 124 4.60 11.54 -7.70
C ALA A 124 5.33 11.05 -8.95
N ILE A 125 6.67 11.12 -8.98
CA ILE A 125 7.49 10.60 -10.08
C ILE A 125 7.38 9.08 -10.19
N VAL A 126 7.50 8.35 -9.08
CA VAL A 126 7.33 6.88 -9.07
C VAL A 126 5.97 6.49 -9.61
N GLY A 127 4.92 7.14 -9.08
CA GLY A 127 3.54 6.87 -9.48
C GLY A 127 3.34 7.08 -10.97
N SER A 128 3.81 8.23 -11.50
CA SER A 128 3.75 8.53 -12.93
C SER A 128 4.48 7.48 -13.78
N MET A 129 5.65 7.00 -13.37
CA MET A 129 6.38 5.96 -14.10
C MET A 129 5.72 4.58 -14.02
N ALA A 130 5.17 4.22 -12.87
CA ALA A 130 4.62 2.88 -12.61
C ALA A 130 3.18 2.72 -13.13
N PHE A 131 2.40 3.79 -13.13
CA PHE A 131 0.97 3.77 -13.48
C PHE A 131 0.65 4.55 -14.77
N GLY A 132 1.53 5.47 -15.19
CA GLY A 132 1.27 6.34 -16.34
C GLY A 132 0.04 7.23 -16.13
N ASP A 133 -0.60 7.61 -17.23
CA ASP A 133 -1.83 8.42 -17.24
C ASP A 133 -3.08 7.54 -17.47
N ASP A 134 -3.08 6.28 -17.00
CA ASP A 134 -4.17 5.33 -17.25
C ASP A 134 -5.42 5.53 -16.37
N GLY A 135 -5.42 6.58 -15.53
CA GLY A 135 -6.51 6.92 -14.62
C GLY A 135 -6.55 6.09 -13.32
N THR A 136 -5.59 5.20 -13.10
CA THR A 136 -5.50 4.41 -11.85
C THR A 136 -5.28 5.34 -10.65
N LEU A 137 -6.17 5.30 -9.68
CA LEU A 137 -5.93 5.92 -8.38
C LEU A 137 -4.86 5.14 -7.61
N HIS A 138 -3.83 5.82 -7.11
CA HIS A 138 -2.73 5.18 -6.39
C HIS A 138 -2.03 6.13 -5.41
N ASP A 139 -1.39 5.57 -4.41
CA ASP A 139 -0.61 6.31 -3.40
C ASP A 139 0.85 6.56 -3.83
N GLY A 140 1.19 6.21 -5.07
CA GLY A 140 2.56 6.27 -5.63
C GLY A 140 3.26 4.92 -5.66
N VAL A 141 2.81 3.96 -4.83
CA VAL A 141 3.35 2.60 -4.76
C VAL A 141 2.26 1.56 -5.01
N VAL A 142 1.09 1.75 -4.42
CA VAL A 142 -0.01 0.80 -4.42
C VAL A 142 -1.24 1.43 -5.07
N ALA A 143 -1.83 0.70 -6.01
CA ALA A 143 -3.11 1.08 -6.59
C ALA A 143 -4.24 0.92 -5.57
N MET A 144 -5.23 1.81 -5.63
CA MET A 144 -6.45 1.74 -4.82
C MET A 144 -7.09 0.35 -4.92
N GLY A 145 -7.23 -0.21 -6.13
CA GLY A 145 -7.81 -1.54 -6.33
C GLY A 145 -7.02 -2.68 -5.67
N SER A 146 -5.69 -2.58 -5.68
CA SER A 146 -4.82 -3.55 -4.98
C SER A 146 -4.99 -3.43 -3.46
N CYS A 147 -5.16 -2.21 -2.92
CA CYS A 147 -5.37 -2.00 -1.49
C CYS A 147 -6.76 -2.36 -1.00
N SER A 148 -7.80 -2.04 -1.77
CA SER A 148 -9.20 -2.25 -1.38
C SER A 148 -9.74 -3.64 -1.72
N VAL A 149 -8.96 -4.51 -2.39
CA VAL A 149 -9.45 -5.81 -2.88
C VAL A 149 -10.19 -6.62 -1.79
N GLY A 150 -11.44 -6.98 -2.07
CA GLY A 150 -12.28 -7.76 -1.17
C GLY A 150 -12.80 -7.00 0.06
N VAL A 151 -12.65 -5.68 0.12
CA VAL A 151 -13.17 -4.82 1.20
C VAL A 151 -13.94 -3.66 0.58
N ASP A 152 -15.10 -3.34 1.15
CA ASP A 152 -16.01 -2.29 0.68
C ASP A 152 -16.22 -1.20 1.74
N ASN A 153 -17.24 -0.34 1.58
CA ASN A 153 -17.59 0.73 2.54
C ASN A 153 -16.44 1.71 2.79
N PHE A 154 -15.94 2.33 1.72
CA PHE A 154 -14.94 3.38 1.79
C PHE A 154 -15.60 4.76 1.82
N SER A 155 -15.13 5.62 2.73
CA SER A 155 -15.44 7.04 2.80
C SER A 155 -14.19 7.88 2.55
N THR A 156 -14.39 9.08 2.03
CA THR A 156 -13.37 10.13 1.98
C THR A 156 -13.37 11.00 3.24
N ASP A 157 -14.28 10.77 4.18
CA ASP A 157 -14.33 11.46 5.46
C ASP A 157 -13.68 10.60 6.55
N ALA A 158 -12.63 11.13 7.17
CA ALA A 158 -11.88 10.47 8.23
C ALA A 158 -12.73 10.16 9.48
N GLU A 159 -13.81 10.92 9.71
CA GLU A 159 -14.66 10.78 10.91
C GLU A 159 -15.90 9.91 10.65
N ALA A 160 -16.10 9.44 9.42
CA ALA A 160 -17.28 8.65 9.04
C ALA A 160 -17.32 7.24 9.66
N GLY A 161 -16.27 6.80 10.35
CA GLY A 161 -16.19 5.44 10.90
C GLY A 161 -16.23 4.35 9.83
N ALA A 162 -15.87 4.66 8.59
CA ALA A 162 -15.81 3.73 7.45
C ALA A 162 -14.36 3.28 7.16
N ASN A 163 -14.14 2.47 6.12
CA ASN A 163 -12.81 2.33 5.54
C ASN A 163 -12.42 3.65 4.85
N TYR A 164 -11.13 3.96 4.75
CA TYR A 164 -10.69 5.29 4.33
C TYR A 164 -10.08 5.30 2.95
N LYS A 165 -10.69 6.08 2.07
CA LYS A 165 -10.17 6.43 0.75
C LYS A 165 -9.52 7.80 0.87
N ALA A 166 -8.22 7.81 1.14
CA ALA A 166 -7.47 8.99 1.51
C ALA A 166 -6.73 9.58 0.31
N SER A 167 -6.84 10.89 0.12
CA SER A 167 -6.10 11.68 -0.87
C SER A 167 -4.67 11.99 -0.39
N ILE A 168 -3.95 10.91 -0.06
CA ILE A 168 -2.60 10.90 0.51
C ILE A 168 -1.70 9.92 -0.25
N ASN A 169 -0.38 10.06 -0.07
CA ASN A 169 0.63 9.19 -0.65
C ASN A 169 0.97 7.99 0.27
N HIS A 170 1.81 7.09 -0.22
CA HIS A 170 2.15 5.85 0.51
C HIS A 170 2.80 6.11 1.86
N LEU A 171 3.63 7.15 1.99
CA LEU A 171 4.32 7.49 3.23
C LEU A 171 3.45 8.30 4.19
N ASP A 172 2.54 9.13 3.68
CA ASP A 172 1.54 9.79 4.52
C ASP A 172 0.67 8.78 5.26
N ALA A 173 0.31 7.67 4.60
CA ALA A 173 -0.47 6.58 5.19
C ALA A 173 0.24 5.92 6.39
N SER A 174 1.56 6.06 6.50
CA SER A 174 2.34 5.60 7.66
C SER A 174 2.44 6.63 8.80
N PHE A 175 1.62 7.69 8.76
CA PHE A 175 1.54 8.78 9.74
C PHE A 175 2.79 9.67 9.84
N ARG A 176 3.79 9.49 8.96
CA ARG A 176 5.05 10.25 8.97
C ARG A 176 4.88 11.76 8.88
N HIS A 177 3.83 12.21 8.19
CA HIS A 177 3.54 13.63 7.97
C HIS A 177 2.32 14.13 8.76
N GLY A 178 1.75 13.29 9.63
CA GLY A 178 0.52 13.61 10.35
C GLY A 178 -0.67 13.83 9.42
N ASP A 179 -1.57 14.73 9.85
CA ASP A 179 -2.75 15.13 9.09
C ASP A 179 -2.48 16.35 8.20
N GLY A 180 -3.00 16.31 6.99
CA GLY A 180 -3.04 17.46 6.10
C GLY A 180 -3.85 18.60 6.71
N TRP A 181 -3.50 19.85 6.41
CA TRP A 181 -4.20 21.00 6.98
C TRP A 181 -5.65 21.13 6.51
N TRP A 182 -5.93 20.82 5.24
CA TRP A 182 -7.24 20.88 4.60
C TRP A 182 -7.63 19.53 4.01
N GLY A 183 -8.94 19.36 3.80
CA GLY A 183 -9.54 18.13 3.27
C GLY A 183 -9.74 17.09 4.36
N VAL A 184 -10.98 16.63 4.51
CA VAL A 184 -11.32 15.50 5.42
C VAL A 184 -10.81 14.17 4.89
N ASP A 185 -10.40 14.13 3.62
CA ASP A 185 -9.78 13.02 2.90
C ASP A 185 -8.25 13.01 3.02
N ARG A 186 -7.68 13.90 3.83
CA ARG A 186 -6.23 14.07 4.02
C ARG A 186 -5.82 13.94 5.48
N LYS A 187 -6.56 13.14 6.26
CA LYS A 187 -6.43 13.02 7.72
C LYS A 187 -6.14 11.57 8.16
N PRO A 188 -5.00 10.97 7.78
CA PRO A 188 -4.70 9.58 8.11
C PRO A 188 -4.66 9.31 9.63
N VAL A 189 -4.14 10.25 10.43
CA VAL A 189 -4.07 10.09 11.89
C VAL A 189 -5.46 10.20 12.50
N LYS A 190 -6.23 11.23 12.13
CA LYS A 190 -7.62 11.37 12.60
C LYS A 190 -8.47 10.14 12.27
N TRP A 191 -8.36 9.61 11.05
CA TRP A 191 -9.10 8.40 10.71
C TRP A 191 -8.69 7.23 11.60
N PHE A 192 -7.39 7.06 11.85
CA PHE A 192 -6.91 5.98 12.69
C PHE A 192 -7.43 6.09 14.12
N GLU A 193 -7.45 7.30 14.70
CA GLU A 193 -8.06 7.56 16.01
C GLU A 193 -9.56 7.22 16.04
N CYS A 194 -10.29 7.51 14.97
CA CYS A 194 -11.72 7.18 14.84
C CYS A 194 -11.98 5.71 14.47
N ALA A 195 -10.95 4.97 14.06
CA ALA A 195 -11.03 3.59 13.61
C ALA A 195 -10.83 2.56 14.73
N LEU A 196 -10.24 2.99 15.86
CA LEU A 196 -10.00 2.19 17.07
C LEU A 196 -11.23 2.17 18.00
#